data_AF-A0A5N9B0K4-F1
#
_entry.id   AF-A0A5N9B0K4-F1
#
_cell.length_a   1.000
_cell.length_b   1.000
_cell.length_c   1.000
_cell.angle_alpha   90.00
_cell.angle_beta   90.00
_cell.angle_gamma   90.00
#
_symmetry.space_group_name_H-M   'P 1'
#
loop_
_entity.id
_entity.type
_entity.pdbx_description
1 polymer ?
#
loop_
_entity_poly.entity_id
_entity_poly.type
_entity_poly.pdbx_seq_one_letter_code
_entity_poly.pdbx_strand_id
1 'polypeptide(L)' 'MEFSKTESIDSGLKFKTISNLMVETTGITEHLEEADLYVHEVKVLEGPGEGNTYLHNLDSAEQI' A
#
# COMPACT_ATOMS: atom_id res chain seq x y z
N MET A 1 -20.53 -0.56 -0.04
CA MET A 1 -19.15 -0.94 0.32
C MET A 1 -18.42 0.38 0.50
N GLU A 2 -18.20 0.80 1.74
CA GLU A 2 -17.31 1.93 2.01
C GLU A 2 -15.89 1.42 1.83
N PHE A 3 -15.20 1.94 0.81
CA PHE A 3 -13.77 1.80 0.71
C PHE A 3 -13.19 2.58 1.89
N SER A 4 -12.32 1.94 2.68
CA SER A 4 -11.62 2.61 3.77
C SER A 4 -10.82 3.75 3.16
N LYS A 5 -11.26 5.00 3.31
CA LYS A 5 -10.51 6.17 2.85
C LYS A 5 -9.33 6.38 3.79
N THR A 6 -8.31 5.55 3.66
CA THR A 6 -7.05 5.73 4.37
C THR A 6 -6.34 6.91 3.72
N GLU A 7 -6.67 8.14 4.17
CA GLU A 7 -6.17 9.37 3.55
C GLU A 7 -4.66 9.59 3.79
N SER A 8 -4.10 8.89 4.77
CA SER A 8 -2.69 8.91 5.12
C SER A 8 -2.26 7.57 5.71
N ILE A 9 -0.96 7.27 5.64
CA ILE A 9 -0.39 6.08 6.23
C ILE A 9 0.95 6.38 6.90
N ASP A 10 1.21 5.75 8.04
CA ASP A 10 2.52 5.80 8.68
C ASP A 10 3.53 4.95 7.90
N SER A 11 4.82 5.29 8.00
CA SER A 11 5.90 4.48 7.45
C SER A 11 6.25 3.28 8.34
N GLY A 12 6.80 2.23 7.74
CA GLY A 12 7.24 1.03 8.46
C GLY A 12 6.13 0.03 8.80
N LEU A 13 4.89 0.28 8.37
CA LEU A 13 3.79 -0.68 8.51
C LEU A 13 3.94 -1.78 7.46
N LYS A 14 3.69 -3.03 7.85
CA LYS A 14 3.84 -4.18 6.97
C LYS A 14 2.49 -4.72 6.55
N PHE A 15 2.40 -5.08 5.28
CA PHE A 15 1.20 -5.60 4.67
C PHE A 15 1.50 -6.81 3.80
N LYS A 16 0.55 -7.74 3.79
CA LYS A 16 0.45 -8.78 2.79
C LYS A 16 -0.64 -8.42 1.79
N THR A 17 -0.25 -8.17 0.55
CA THR A 17 -1.19 -7.84 -0.52
C THR A 17 -2.01 -9.05 -0.96
N ILE A 18 -3.11 -8.83 -1.69
CA ILE A 18 -3.94 -9.90 -2.26
C ILE A 18 -3.17 -10.85 -3.19
N SER A 19 -2.06 -10.37 -3.77
CA SER A 19 -1.15 -11.15 -4.62
C SER A 19 -0.12 -11.95 -3.82
N ASN A 20 -0.26 -12.04 -2.49
CA ASN A 20 0.70 -12.63 -1.55
C ASN A 20 2.08 -11.95 -1.53
N LEU A 21 2.18 -10.68 -1.95
CA LEU A 21 3.42 -9.91 -1.84
C LEU A 21 3.51 -9.24 -0.47
N MET A 22 4.67 -9.35 0.18
CA MET A 22 4.97 -8.69 1.45
C MET A 22 5.60 -7.33 1.18
N VAL A 23 5.01 -6.28 1.74
CA VAL A 23 5.44 -4.90 1.51
C VAL A 23 5.47 -4.07 2.78
N GLU A 24 6.25 -2.99 2.78
CA GLU A 24 6.37 -2.02 3.86
C GLU A 24 6.02 -0.61 3.36
N THR A 25 5.23 0.13 4.12
CA THR A 25 4.83 1.49 3.77
C THR A 25 5.98 2.48 3.94
N THR A 26 6.10 3.45 3.01
CA THR A 26 7.11 4.51 3.12
C THR A 26 6.58 5.77 3.81
N GLY A 27 5.27 5.86 4.03
CA GLY A 27 4.57 7.03 4.56
C GLY A 27 4.07 8.00 3.49
N ILE A 28 4.38 7.77 2.21
CA ILE A 28 3.86 8.56 1.10
C ILE A 28 2.47 8.06 0.71
N THR A 29 1.53 8.99 0.57
CA THR A 29 0.16 8.73 0.12
C THR A 29 -0.17 9.69 -1.02
N GLU A 30 -0.88 9.19 -2.03
CA GLU A 30 -1.38 9.95 -3.16
C GLU A 30 -2.89 9.74 -3.29
N HIS A 31 -3.62 10.84 -3.54
CA HIS A 31 -5.04 10.79 -3.86
C HIS A 31 -5.22 10.83 -5.37
N LEU A 32 -5.81 9.78 -5.93
CA LEU A 32 -6.18 9.70 -7.33
C LEU A 32 -7.57 10.29 -7.52
N GLU A 33 -7.65 11.58 -7.86
CA GLU A 33 -8.91 12.33 -7.99
C GLU A 33 -9.90 11.67 -8.96
N GLU A 34 -9.42 11.10 -10.07
CA GLU A 34 -10.26 10.45 -11.09
C GLU A 34 -11.06 9.25 -10.54
N ALA A 35 -10.52 8.57 -9.53
CA ALA A 35 -11.12 7.37 -8.93
C ALA A 35 -11.56 7.58 -7.46
N ASP A 36 -11.36 8.79 -6.91
CA ASP A 36 -11.54 9.12 -5.49
C ASP A 36 -10.93 8.07 -4.55
N LEU A 37 -9.68 7.68 -4.84
CA LEU A 37 -8.97 6.58 -4.18
C LEU A 37 -7.62 7.04 -3.62
N TYR A 38 -7.27 6.56 -2.44
CA TYR A 38 -5.93 6.73 -1.88
C TYR A 38 -5.05 5.52 -2.21
N VAL A 39 -3.83 5.80 -2.67
CA VAL A 39 -2.78 4.82 -2.88
C VAL A 39 -1.57 5.20 -2.06
N HIS A 40 -0.86 4.20 -1.56
CA HIS A 40 0.27 4.36 -0.68
C HIS A 40 1.52 3.83 -1.34
N GLU A 41 2.63 4.55 -1.22
CA GLU A 41 3.91 4.00 -1.67
C GLU A 41 4.36 2.91 -0.70
N VAL A 42 4.68 1.76 -1.28
CA VAL A 42 5.15 0.59 -0.55
C VAL A 42 6.44 0.06 -1.16
N LYS A 43 7.30 -0.52 -0.33
CA LYS A 43 8.54 -1.21 -0.71
C LYS A 43 8.35 -2.72 -0.59
N VAL A 44 8.74 -3.46 -1.61
CA VAL A 44 8.72 -4.94 -1.57
C VAL A 44 9.79 -5.44 -0.59
N LEU A 45 9.37 -6.29 0.35
CA LEU A 45 10.23 -6.82 1.41
C LEU A 45 10.95 -8.12 1.03
N GLU A 46 10.37 -8.94 0.16
CA GLU A 46 10.94 -10.22 -0.24
C GLU A 46 10.43 -10.67 -1.62
N GLY A 47 11.22 -11.53 -2.27
CA GLY A 47 10.86 -12.16 -3.54
C GLY A 47 11.15 -11.31 -4.77
N PRO A 48 10.53 -11.62 -5.93
CA PRO A 48 10.76 -10.87 -7.16
C PRO A 48 10.39 -9.40 -7.01
N GLY A 49 11.37 -8.51 -7.22
CA GLY A 49 11.19 -7.07 -7.06
C GLY A 49 11.48 -6.56 -5.65
N GLU A 50 12.06 -7.37 -4.77
CA GLU A 50 12.58 -6.92 -3.46
C GLU A 50 13.38 -5.62 -3.60
N GLY A 51 13.07 -4.65 -2.74
CA GLY A 51 13.68 -3.33 -2.74
C GLY A 51 12.99 -2.30 -3.63
N ASN A 52 12.19 -2.71 -4.61
CA ASN A 52 11.45 -1.78 -5.48
C ASN A 52 10.30 -1.12 -4.71
N THR A 53 10.00 0.12 -5.07
CA THR A 53 8.82 0.85 -4.59
C THR A 53 7.77 1.00 -5.68
N TYR A 54 6.50 1.04 -5.28
CA TYR A 54 5.37 1.30 -6.16
C TYR A 54 4.16 1.81 -5.35
N LEU A 55 3.20 2.43 -6.03
CA LEU A 55 1.94 2.87 -5.41
C LEU A 55 0.94 1.71 -5.37
N HIS A 56 0.34 1.49 -4.21
CA HIS A 56 -0.65 0.44 -4.01
C HIS A 56 -1.80 0.90 -3.12
N ASN A 57 -3.04 0.59 -3.49
CA ASN A 57 -4.16 0.72 -2.57
C ASN A 57 -4.11 -0.44 -1.57
N LEU A 58 -4.20 -0.14 -0.27
CA LEU A 58 -4.04 -1.11 0.81
C LEU A 58 -5.38 -1.53 1.44
N ASP A 59 -6.52 -1.09 0.91
CA ASP A 59 -7.84 -1.35 1.52
C ASP A 59 -8.20 -2.83 1.55
N SER A 60 -7.63 -3.62 0.63
CA SER A 60 -7.79 -5.07 0.56
C SER A 60 -6.55 -5.84 1.02
N ALA A 61 -5.51 -5.15 1.48
CA ALA A 61 -4.31 -5.78 2.01
C ALA A 61 -4.50 -6.14 3.48
N GLU A 62 -3.86 -7.24 3.91
CA GLU A 62 -3.85 -7.66 5.31
C GLU A 62 -2.65 -7.02 6.02
N GLN A 63 -2.91 -6.23 7.06
CA GLN A 63 -1.84 -5.71 7.92
C GLN A 63 -1.32 -6.83 8.84
N ILE A 64 0.00 -6.91 8.99
CA ILE A 64 0.72 -7.97 9.72
C ILE A 64 1.60 -7.41 10.83
#